data_AF-A0A8S9DNB0-F1
#
_entry.id   AF-A0A8S9DNB0-F1
#
_cell.length_a   1.000
_cell.length_b   1.000
_cell.length_c   1.000
_cell.angle_alpha   90.00
_cell.angle_beta   90.00
_cell.angle_gamma   90.00
#
_symmetry.space_group_name_H-M   'P 1'
#
loop_
_entity.id
_entity.type
_entity.pdbx_description
1 polymer ?
#
loop_
_entity_poly.entity_id
_entity_poly.type
_entity_poly.pdbx_seq_one_letter_code
_entity_poly.pdbx_strand_id
1 'polypeptide(L)'
;MLEKLLTEIKNGGTTSPSVLATRLSTSPEMIQAMLDTLEEHGYLQSVDPGCSNEKPCDSCSLSNMCSSSVDSKPRLRILRDSLR
;
A
#
# COMPACT_ATOMS: atom_id res chain seq x y z
N MET A 1 16.78 6.15 5.93
CA MET A 1 15.63 6.51 5.05
C MET A 1 14.65 5.34 4.93
N LEU A 2 15.10 4.14 4.58
CA LEU A 2 14.28 2.92 4.55
C LEU A 2 13.55 2.66 5.89
N GLU A 3 14.24 2.87 7.02
CA GLU A 3 13.65 2.70 8.36
C GLU A 3 12.46 3.64 8.62
N LYS A 4 12.52 4.89 8.13
CA LYS A 4 11.40 5.84 8.25
C LYS A 4 10.20 5.37 7.43
N LEU A 5 10.42 4.85 6.23
CA LEU A 5 9.36 4.25 5.42
C LEU A 5 8.72 3.07 6.15
N LEU A 6 9.53 2.16 6.69
CA LEU A 6 9.04 1.02 7.46
C LEU A 6 8.26 1.44 8.72
N THR A 7 8.71 2.49 9.41
CA THR A 7 7.99 3.06 10.56
C THR A 7 6.64 3.66 10.15
N GLU A 8 6.56 4.40 9.05
CA GLU A 8 5.30 4.94 8.54
C GLU A 8 4.31 3.83 8.15
N ILE A 9 4.81 2.74 7.55
CA ILE A 9 3.99 1.57 7.20
C ILE A 9 3.55 0.83 8.48
N LYS A 10 4.45 0.64 9.45
CA LYS A 10 4.16 0.01 10.75
C LYS A 10 3.15 0.78 11.60
N ASN A 11 3.18 2.11 11.53
CA ASN A 11 2.24 2.97 12.23
C ASN A 11 0.81 2.91 11.64
N GLY A 12 0.57 2.07 10.63
CA GLY A 12 -0.76 1.86 10.07
C GLY A 12 -1.26 3.02 9.21
N GLY A 13 -0.35 3.89 8.74
CA GLY A 13 -0.72 5.09 7.99
C GLY A 13 -1.27 4.75 6.60
N THR A 14 -0.40 4.35 5.69
CA THR A 14 -0.75 4.02 4.31
C THR A 14 0.42 3.38 3.57
N THR A 15 0.14 2.56 2.57
CA THR A 15 1.14 2.07 1.59
C THR A 15 1.03 2.78 0.25
N SER A 16 0.29 3.90 0.20
CA SER A 16 0.08 4.65 -1.02
C SER A 16 1.34 5.43 -1.42
N PRO A 17 1.94 5.16 -2.60
CA PRO A 17 3.23 5.73 -3.00
C PRO A 17 3.23 7.27 -3.00
N SER A 18 2.15 7.90 -3.46
CA SER A 18 2.03 9.35 -3.52
C SER A 18 2.00 10.00 -2.13
N VAL A 19 1.28 9.41 -1.18
CA VAL A 19 1.19 9.94 0.18
C VAL A 19 2.51 9.78 0.91
N LEU A 20 3.14 8.61 0.77
CA LEU A 20 4.46 8.33 1.34
C LEU A 20 5.54 9.23 0.73
N ALA A 21 5.50 9.47 -0.58
CA ALA A 21 6.42 10.38 -1.27
C ALA A 21 6.37 11.80 -0.67
N THR A 22 5.17 12.34 -0.44
CA THR A 22 5.00 13.64 0.21
C THR A 22 5.53 13.64 1.65
N ARG A 23 5.22 12.60 2.43
CA ARG A 23 5.67 12.47 3.83
C ARG A 23 7.19 12.36 3.97
N LEU A 24 7.79 11.55 3.11
CA LEU A 24 9.23 11.25 3.12
C LEU A 24 10.03 12.24 2.28
N SER A 25 9.38 13.25 1.66
CA SER A 25 9.99 14.24 0.78
C SER A 25 10.85 13.58 -0.31
N THR A 26 10.27 12.60 -1.00
CA THR A 26 10.92 11.84 -2.07
C THR A 26 9.96 11.65 -3.25
N SER A 27 10.41 11.03 -4.33
CA SER A 27 9.61 10.80 -5.54
C SER A 27 8.70 9.57 -5.38
N PRO A 28 7.47 9.60 -5.92
CA PRO A 28 6.55 8.45 -5.89
C PRO A 28 7.13 7.23 -6.59
N GLU A 29 7.91 7.42 -7.66
CA GLU A 29 8.60 6.33 -8.37
C GLU A 29 9.64 5.63 -7.48
N MET A 30 10.37 6.40 -6.67
CA MET A 30 11.35 5.84 -5.71
C MET A 30 10.64 5.05 -4.61
N ILE A 31 9.54 5.56 -4.07
CA ILE A 31 8.73 4.83 -3.09
C ILE A 31 8.15 3.55 -3.70
N GLN A 32 7.65 3.63 -4.95
CA GLN A 32 7.10 2.47 -5.66
C GLN A 32 8.14 1.35 -5.74
N ALA A 33 9.37 1.68 -6.18
CA ALA A 33 10.48 0.74 -6.26
C ALA A 33 10.84 0.15 -4.88
N MET A 34 10.92 1.00 -3.84
CA MET A 34 11.22 0.53 -2.48
C MET A 34 10.16 -0.42 -1.93
N LEU A 35 8.88 -0.10 -2.12
CA LEU A 35 7.79 -0.97 -1.69
C LEU A 35 7.78 -2.30 -2.47
N ASP A 36 8.17 -2.27 -3.75
CA ASP A 36 8.34 -3.47 -4.58
C ASP A 36 9.47 -4.36 -4.06
N THR A 37 10.64 -3.77 -3.78
CA THR A 37 11.75 -4.50 -3.14
C THR A 37 11.34 -5.09 -1.79
N LEU A 38 10.60 -4.36 -0.96
CA LEU A 38 10.12 -4.88 0.33
C LEU A 38 9.14 -6.04 0.17
N GLU A 39 8.35 -6.06 -0.90
CA GLU A 39 7.45 -7.15 -1.26
C GLU A 39 8.23 -8.38 -1.75
N GLU A 40 9.22 -8.18 -2.63
CA GLU A 40 10.11 -9.26 -3.10
C GLU A 40 10.91 -9.91 -1.96
N HIS A 41 11.37 -9.10 -1.01
CA HIS A 41 12.06 -9.59 0.19
C HIS A 41 11.11 -10.18 1.24
N GLY A 42 9.80 -10.17 1.02
CA GLY A 42 8.80 -10.77 1.90
C GLY A 42 8.46 -9.96 3.16
N TYR A 43 8.90 -8.70 3.24
CA TYR A 43 8.51 -7.78 4.32
C TYR A 43 7.09 -7.24 4.13
N LEU A 44 6.65 -7.08 2.89
CA LEU A 44 5.30 -6.68 2.53
C LEU A 44 4.61 -7.81 1.80
N GLN A 45 3.31 -7.96 2.04
CA GLN A 45 2.46 -8.87 1.28
C GLN A 45 1.37 -8.06 0.60
N SER A 46 1.28 -8.16 -0.73
CA SER A 46 0.15 -7.62 -1.47
C SER A 46 -1.08 -8.46 -1.13
N VAL A 47 -2.12 -7.82 -0.62
CA VAL A 47 -3.43 -8.42 -0.49
C VAL A 47 -4.27 -7.95 -1.66
N ASP A 48 -4.80 -8.90 -2.42
CA ASP A 48 -5.87 -8.58 -3.35
C ASP A 48 -7.12 -8.28 -2.51
N PRO A 49 -7.70 -7.08 -2.59
CA PRO A 49 -8.88 -6.75 -1.79
C PRO A 49 -10.12 -7.57 -2.17
N GLY A 50 -10.08 -8.39 -3.23
CA GLY A 50 -11.25 -9.11 -3.73
C GLY A 50 -12.30 -8.18 -4.33
N CYS A 51 -11.94 -6.93 -4.62
CA CYS A 51 -12.85 -5.98 -5.24
C CYS A 51 -12.94 -6.24 -6.75
N SER A 52 -14.05 -6.80 -7.22
CA SER A 52 -14.32 -7.03 -8.64
C SER A 52 -14.25 -5.74 -9.45
N ASN A 53 -13.61 -5.79 -10.62
CA ASN A 53 -13.31 -4.62 -11.47
C ASN A 53 -14.56 -3.92 -12.04
N GLU A 54 -15.69 -4.60 -12.03
CA GLU A 54 -17.00 -4.14 -12.51
C GLU A 54 -17.76 -3.29 -11.48
N LYS A 55 -17.53 -3.53 -10.18
CA LYS A 55 -18.06 -2.72 -9.07
C LYS A 55 -17.10 -2.73 -7.88
N PRO A 56 -15.98 -2.00 -7.95
CA PRO A 56 -14.89 -2.09 -6.99
C PRO A 56 -15.32 -1.75 -5.55
N CYS A 57 -16.38 -0.96 -5.37
CA CYS A 57 -16.87 -0.57 -4.05
C CYS A 57 -18.22 -1.19 -3.66
N ASP A 58 -18.91 -1.92 -4.53
CA ASP A 58 -20.25 -2.49 -4.26
C ASP A 58 -20.16 -3.93 -3.73
N SER A 59 -19.16 -4.69 -4.18
CA SER A 59 -19.03 -6.12 -3.88
C SER A 59 -17.89 -6.47 -2.90
N CYS A 60 -17.28 -5.46 -2.28
CA CYS A 60 -16.03 -5.62 -1.54
C CYS A 60 -16.25 -5.39 -0.04
N SER A 61 -15.71 -6.23 0.85
CA SER A 61 -15.90 -6.03 2.31
C SER A 61 -15.33 -4.69 2.84
N LEU A 62 -14.57 -3.98 2.01
CA LEU A 62 -14.00 -2.66 2.26
C LEU A 62 -14.82 -1.52 1.61
N SER A 63 -16.06 -1.78 1.16
CA SER A 63 -16.96 -0.81 0.52
C SER A 63 -17.02 0.55 1.23
N ASN A 64 -17.10 0.54 2.57
CA ASN A 64 -17.22 1.77 3.37
C ASN A 64 -15.94 2.63 3.40
N MET A 65 -14.79 2.07 2.98
CA MET A 65 -13.50 2.77 2.85
C MET A 65 -13.08 2.93 1.38
N CYS A 66 -13.90 2.44 0.45
CA CYS A 66 -13.63 2.45 -0.97
C CYS A 66 -14.09 3.79 -1.55
N SER A 67 -13.14 4.67 -1.86
CA SER A 67 -13.41 5.90 -2.61
C SER A 67 -13.19 5.62 -4.10
N SER A 68 -14.25 5.69 -4.90
CA SER A 68 -14.27 5.42 -6.36
C SER A 68 -13.43 6.37 -7.23
N SER A 69 -12.46 7.06 -6.65
CA SER A 69 -11.61 8.06 -7.29
C SER A 69 -10.21 7.52 -7.57
N VAL A 70 -10.05 6.27 -8.00
CA VAL A 70 -8.75 5.73 -8.41
C VAL A 70 -8.89 4.82 -9.63
N ASP A 71 -8.48 5.34 -10.78
CA ASP A 71 -8.29 4.64 -12.06
C ASP A 71 -7.15 3.59 -12.01
N SER A 72 -6.46 3.48 -10.87
CA SER A 72 -5.36 2.53 -10.68
C SER A 72 -5.72 1.60 -9.51
N LYS A 73 -5.81 0.30 -9.78
CA LYS A 73 -5.98 -0.77 -8.77
C LYS A 73 -5.14 -0.46 -7.53
N PRO A 74 -5.74 -0.13 -6.37
CA PRO A 74 -4.97 0.10 -5.17
C PRO A 74 -4.35 -1.23 -4.73
N ARG A 75 -3.02 -1.35 -4.84
CA ARG A 75 -2.28 -2.46 -4.25
C ARG A 75 -2.23 -2.26 -2.74
N LEU A 76 -3.10 -2.96 -2.03
CA LEU A 76 -3.02 -3.03 -0.58
C LEU A 76 -1.82 -3.87 -0.21
N ARG A 77 -0.90 -3.32 0.59
CA ARG A 77 0.28 -4.01 1.11
C ARG A 77 0.16 -4.07 2.63
N ILE A 78 0.18 -5.26 3.20
CA ILE A 78 0.24 -5.45 4.64
C ILE A 78 1.68 -5.73 5.05
N LEU A 79 2.09 -5.19 6.19
CA LEU A 79 3.39 -5.52 6.76
C LEU A 79 3.31 -6.94 7.32
N ARG A 80 4.18 -7.82 6.83
CA ARG A 80 4.24 -9.19 7.33
C ARG A 80 4.98 -9.16 8.66
N ASP A 81 4.23 -9.15 9.75
CA ASP A 81 4.76 -9.25 11.12
C ASP A 81 5.32 -10.66 11.35
N SER A 82 6.42 -10.98 10.66
CA SER A 82 7.23 -12.19 10.84
C SER A 82 8.66 -11.84 11.25
N LEU A 83 8.93 -10.58 11.63
CA LEU A 83 10.14 -10.26 12.41
C LEU A 83 9.91 -10.72 13.86
N ARG A 84 10.06 -12.03 14.09
CA ARG A 84 10.29 -12.59 15.42
C ARG A 84 11.68 -13.21 15.46
#